data_AF-A0A0H1RFQ2-F1
#
_entry.id   AF-A0A0H1RFQ2-F1
#
_cell.length_a   1.000
_cell.length_b   1.000
_cell.length_c   1.000
_cell.angle_alpha   90.00
_cell.angle_beta   90.00
_cell.angle_gamma   90.00
#
_symmetry.space_group_name_H-M   'P 1'
#
loop_
_entity.id
_entity.type
_entity.pdbx_description
1 polymer ?
#
loop_
_entity_poly.entity_id
_entity_poly.type
_entity_poly.pdbx_seq_one_letter_code
_entity_poly.pdbx_strand_id
1 'polypeptide(L)'
;MADSKISQLALVSALASGDFVPVKRADGSNGRFDLSGLAPSSAGRIKASAVVTLSGTTPSVAAGLNVASVVRTAAGRFRVTFATPLDSINYGFSGSARLGDFNDNWTTIIGIDRHAGYGLATTHVDINVTSGNGGSTAAGVAYDPLYFSFEIWDAAQQTGGGGVSGGHSTTEQATGQTWIDGKAIYRKVVDVGALPNTTTKTVAHGVTGVSKWLSHRGHAQAADGTALNLPLGDSAAGASIGLWLDATNINIRTGADRSGYSGFIILEYTKT
;
A
#
# COMPACT_ATOMS: atom_id res chain seq x y z
N MET A 1 -11.70 46.04 10.42
CA MET A 1 -11.58 44.62 10.78
C MET A 1 -10.61 44.00 9.81
N ALA A 2 -9.36 43.76 10.25
CA ALA A 2 -8.33 43.21 9.40
C ALA A 2 -8.51 41.69 9.31
N ASP A 3 -8.79 41.22 8.10
CA ASP A 3 -8.88 39.81 7.71
C ASP A 3 -7.47 39.18 7.80
N SER A 4 -7.17 38.50 8.91
CA SER A 4 -5.89 37.80 9.09
C SER A 4 -5.93 36.49 8.31
N LYS A 5 -5.75 36.59 6.99
CA LYS A 5 -5.32 35.46 6.17
C LYS A 5 -3.97 35.00 6.70
N ILE A 6 -3.98 33.93 7.48
CA ILE A 6 -2.78 33.15 7.76
C ILE A 6 -2.28 32.71 6.38
N SER A 7 -1.17 33.30 5.92
CA SER A 7 -0.62 33.01 4.61
C SER A 7 -0.28 31.52 4.54
N GLN A 8 -0.76 30.83 3.52
CA GLN A 8 -0.43 29.43 3.20
C GLN A 8 1.08 29.11 3.30
N LEU A 9 1.94 30.12 3.13
CA LEU A 9 3.39 30.03 3.23
C LEU A 9 3.92 29.67 4.64
N ALA A 10 3.16 29.96 5.70
CA ALA A 10 3.57 29.66 7.08
C ALA A 10 3.22 28.22 7.52
N LEU A 11 2.36 27.52 6.76
CA LEU A 11 1.94 26.15 7.08
C LEU A 11 2.94 25.09 6.56
N VAL A 12 3.77 25.45 5.58
CA VAL A 12 4.66 24.51 4.88
C VAL A 12 5.94 24.21 5.69
N SER A 13 6.42 25.15 6.52
CA SER A 13 7.66 24.95 7.30
C SER A 13 7.48 24.16 8.59
N ALA A 14 6.25 23.99 9.08
CA ALA A 14 5.96 23.30 10.34
C ALA A 14 5.77 21.77 10.17
N LEU A 15 5.70 21.26 8.94
CA LEU A 15 5.50 19.83 8.66
C LEU A 15 6.81 19.01 8.71
N ALA A 16 7.96 19.65 8.94
CA ALA A 16 9.28 19.01 8.91
C ALA A 16 9.84 18.63 10.28
N SER A 17 9.34 19.21 11.38
CA SER A 17 9.67 18.80 12.74
C SER A 17 8.38 18.34 13.41
N GLY A 18 8.39 17.23 14.15
CA GLY A 18 7.22 16.64 14.80
C GLY A 18 6.61 17.50 15.93
N ASP A 19 6.48 18.81 15.73
CA ASP A 19 5.88 19.74 16.65
C ASP A 19 4.40 19.93 16.33
N PHE A 20 3.60 19.84 17.40
CA PHE A 20 2.16 19.99 17.38
C PHE A 20 1.74 21.36 16.85
N VAL A 21 0.93 21.41 15.80
CA VAL A 21 0.25 22.64 15.37
C VAL A 21 -1.11 22.71 16.07
N PRO A 22 -1.31 23.59 17.06
CA PRO A 22 -2.64 23.84 17.59
C PRO A 22 -3.50 24.51 16.52
N VAL A 23 -4.51 23.79 16.00
CA VAL A 23 -5.52 24.37 15.12
C VAL A 23 -6.60 25.00 16.00
N LYS A 24 -6.69 26.34 15.98
CA LYS A 24 -7.83 27.06 16.57
C LYS A 24 -9.06 26.82 15.71
N ARG A 25 -10.12 26.30 16.33
CA ARG A 25 -11.42 26.06 15.69
C ARG A 25 -12.22 27.37 15.58
N ALA A 26 -13.19 27.39 14.67
CA ALA A 26 -14.10 28.52 14.46
C ALA A 26 -14.99 28.83 15.68
N ASP A 27 -15.14 27.87 16.61
CA ASP A 27 -15.85 28.02 17.88
C ASP A 27 -14.96 28.53 19.04
N GLY A 28 -13.68 28.83 18.76
CA GLY A 28 -12.72 29.31 19.76
C GLY A 28 -12.13 28.21 20.66
N SER A 29 -12.49 26.94 20.48
CA SER A 29 -11.92 25.83 21.25
C SER A 29 -10.59 25.33 20.67
N ASN A 30 -9.67 24.92 21.55
CA ASN A 30 -8.40 24.31 21.17
C ASN A 30 -8.64 22.85 20.77
N GLY A 31 -8.69 22.56 19.47
CA GLY A 31 -8.59 21.19 18.98
C GLY A 31 -7.15 20.71 19.10
N ARG A 32 -6.86 19.84 20.07
CA ARG A 32 -5.56 19.13 20.11
C ARG A 32 -5.53 18.10 18.99
N PHE A 33 -4.62 18.29 18.03
CA PHE A 33 -4.22 17.26 17.08
C PHE A 33 -3.19 16.37 17.78
N ASP A 34 -3.57 15.14 18.13
CA ASP A 34 -2.67 14.21 18.81
C ASP A 34 -1.90 13.38 17.77
N LEU A 35 -0.67 13.80 17.47
CA LEU A 35 0.31 13.02 16.71
C LEU A 35 1.11 12.05 17.59
N SER A 36 0.93 12.08 18.93
CA SER A 36 1.80 11.40 19.89
C SER A 36 1.59 9.88 19.97
N GLY A 37 0.51 9.37 19.38
CA GLY A 37 0.26 7.93 19.19
C GLY A 37 0.83 7.35 17.89
N LEU A 38 1.39 8.18 17.01
CA LEU A 38 1.99 7.72 15.76
C LEU A 38 3.43 7.29 16.04
N ALA A 39 3.73 6.01 15.80
CA ALA A 39 5.11 5.56 15.78
C ALA A 39 5.91 6.47 14.82
N PRO A 40 7.09 6.99 15.19
CA PRO A 40 7.88 7.96 14.39
C PRO A 40 8.31 7.48 12.99
N SER A 41 7.84 6.33 12.53
CA SER A 41 8.13 5.75 11.22
C SER A 41 7.21 6.21 10.08
N SER A 42 6.10 6.91 10.35
CA SER A 42 5.07 7.22 9.32
C SER A 42 5.14 8.64 8.72
N ALA A 43 5.87 9.60 9.31
CA ALA A 43 5.88 11.00 8.84
C ALA A 43 6.44 11.18 7.40
N GLY A 44 7.27 10.25 6.91
CA GLY A 44 7.73 10.22 5.51
C GLY A 44 6.93 9.29 4.58
N ARG A 45 5.83 8.70 5.06
CA ARG A 45 5.12 7.58 4.40
C ARG A 45 3.64 7.88 4.14
N ILE A 46 3.09 8.94 4.72
CA ILE A 46 1.72 9.39 4.49
C ILE A 46 1.61 9.99 3.09
N LYS A 47 0.71 9.44 2.28
CA LYS A 47 0.44 9.86 0.90
C LYS A 47 -0.76 10.78 0.78
N ALA A 48 -1.71 10.68 1.71
CA ALA A 48 -2.79 11.63 1.89
C ALA A 48 -3.28 11.60 3.34
N SER A 49 -3.72 12.74 3.85
CA SER A 49 -4.38 12.86 5.15
C SER A 49 -5.33 14.03 5.14
N ALA A 50 -6.39 13.98 5.94
CA ALA A 50 -7.20 15.15 6.19
C ALA A 50 -7.90 15.09 7.55
N VAL A 51 -8.17 16.27 8.08
CA VAL A 51 -9.20 16.53 9.09
C VAL A 51 -10.39 17.11 8.36
N VAL A 52 -11.53 16.44 8.49
CA VAL A 52 -12.78 16.83 7.86
C VAL A 52 -13.77 17.23 8.94
N THR A 53 -14.28 18.45 8.86
CA THR A 53 -15.37 18.94 9.71
C THR A 53 -16.66 18.93 8.91
N LEU A 54 -17.77 18.60 9.57
CA LEU A 54 -19.09 18.65 8.96
C LEU A 54 -19.89 19.78 9.62
N SER A 55 -20.34 20.74 8.81
CA SER A 55 -21.36 21.70 9.22
C SER A 55 -22.70 21.19 8.68
N GLY A 56 -23.45 20.48 9.52
CA GLY A 56 -24.59 19.70 9.06
C GLY A 56 -24.15 18.54 8.15
N THR A 57 -24.64 18.48 6.91
CA THR A 57 -24.33 17.40 5.96
C THR A 57 -23.18 17.72 5.00
N THR A 58 -22.61 18.93 5.06
CA THR A 58 -21.56 19.37 4.12
C THR A 58 -20.17 19.21 4.74
N PRO A 59 -19.32 18.32 4.21
CA PRO A 59 -17.94 18.18 4.66
C PRO A 59 -17.05 19.33 4.16
N SER A 60 -16.11 19.78 5.00
CA SER A 60 -15.05 20.72 4.64
C SER A 60 -13.70 20.20 5.14
N VAL A 61 -12.67 20.30 4.31
CA VAL A 61 -11.30 19.93 4.67
C VAL A 61 -10.68 21.06 5.50
N ALA A 62 -10.53 20.83 6.80
CA ALA A 62 -9.99 21.82 7.74
C ALA A 62 -8.45 21.88 7.69
N ALA A 63 -7.80 20.73 7.43
CA ALA A 63 -6.37 20.60 7.20
C ALA A 63 -6.12 19.28 6.44
N GLY A 64 -5.06 19.19 5.66
CA GLY A 64 -4.72 17.93 5.00
C GLY A 64 -3.49 17.97 4.09
N LEU A 65 -3.04 16.78 3.73
CA LEU A 65 -1.99 16.51 2.74
C LEU A 65 -2.64 15.80 1.55
N ASN A 66 -2.39 16.29 0.34
CA ASN A 66 -2.82 15.64 -0.92
C ASN A 66 -4.32 15.31 -1.02
N VAL A 67 -5.19 16.08 -0.36
CA VAL A 67 -6.65 15.94 -0.44
C VAL A 67 -7.22 17.19 -1.10
N ALA A 68 -7.86 17.01 -2.27
CA ALA A 68 -8.53 18.09 -3.00
C ALA A 68 -9.93 18.38 -2.48
N SER A 69 -10.70 17.33 -2.20
CA SER A 69 -12.07 17.47 -1.72
C SER A 69 -12.53 16.24 -0.97
N VAL A 70 -13.55 16.44 -0.14
CA VAL A 70 -14.32 15.37 0.48
C VAL A 70 -15.77 15.64 0.19
N VAL A 71 -16.50 14.64 -0.29
CA VAL A 71 -17.92 14.77 -0.65
C VAL A 71 -18.70 13.65 0.01
N ARG A 72 -19.81 13.98 0.64
CA ARG A 72 -20.74 13.00 1.21
C ARG A 72 -21.53 12.33 0.09
N THR A 73 -21.46 11.00 -0.01
CA THR A 73 -22.17 10.22 -1.04
C THR A 73 -23.42 9.52 -0.51
N ALA A 74 -23.44 9.21 0.79
CA ALA A 74 -24.60 8.74 1.54
C ALA A 74 -24.37 8.99 3.04
N ALA A 75 -25.33 8.65 3.90
CA ALA A 75 -25.13 8.69 5.35
C ALA A 75 -23.90 7.86 5.75
N GLY A 76 -22.94 8.48 6.44
CA GLY A 76 -21.67 7.88 6.83
C GLY A 76 -20.78 7.40 5.68
N ARG A 77 -21.05 7.80 4.43
CA ARG A 77 -20.20 7.48 3.27
C ARG A 77 -19.65 8.74 2.64
N PHE A 78 -18.35 8.74 2.43
CA PHE A 78 -17.63 9.90 1.89
C PHE A 78 -16.68 9.47 0.79
N ARG A 79 -16.59 10.29 -0.26
CA ARG A 79 -15.54 10.22 -1.27
C ARG A 79 -14.47 11.24 -0.95
N VAL A 80 -13.25 10.79 -0.76
CA VAL A 80 -12.05 11.63 -0.64
C VAL A 80 -11.38 11.66 -2.00
N THR A 81 -11.26 12.85 -2.60
CA THR A 81 -10.55 13.04 -3.87
C THR A 81 -9.15 13.56 -3.60
N PHE A 82 -8.14 12.96 -4.22
CA PHE A 82 -6.75 13.38 -4.06
C PHE A 82 -6.43 14.58 -4.96
N ALA A 83 -5.56 15.48 -4.47
CA ALA A 83 -5.09 16.62 -5.27
C ALA A 83 -4.11 16.19 -6.37
N THR A 84 -3.27 15.22 -6.04
CA THR A 84 -2.34 14.53 -6.94
C THR A 84 -2.66 13.03 -6.89
N PRO A 85 -2.80 12.36 -8.03
CA PRO A 85 -3.03 10.92 -8.04
C PRO A 85 -1.94 10.15 -7.29
N LEU A 86 -2.33 9.14 -6.52
CA LEU A 86 -1.43 8.19 -5.89
C LEU A 86 -0.81 7.26 -6.93
N ASP A 87 0.39 6.75 -6.63
CA ASP A 87 1.15 5.88 -7.54
C ASP A 87 0.48 4.50 -7.77
N SER A 88 -0.42 4.10 -6.88
CA SER A 88 -1.09 2.80 -6.88
C SER A 88 -2.44 2.85 -6.18
N ILE A 89 -3.35 1.93 -6.54
CA ILE A 89 -4.62 1.69 -5.81
C ILE A 89 -4.42 0.86 -4.53
N ASN A 90 -3.21 0.34 -4.32
CA ASN A 90 -2.87 -0.48 -3.16
C ASN A 90 -2.35 0.43 -2.05
N TYR A 91 -3.27 1.06 -1.32
CA TYR A 91 -2.96 1.87 -0.14
C TYR A 91 -3.69 1.37 1.11
N GLY A 92 -3.03 1.50 2.25
CA GLY A 92 -3.60 1.27 3.56
C GLY A 92 -4.31 2.52 4.09
N PHE A 93 -5.13 2.31 5.11
CA PHE A 93 -6.02 3.35 5.62
C PHE A 93 -6.18 3.19 7.13
N SER A 94 -6.11 4.31 7.86
CA SER A 94 -6.52 4.43 9.26
C SER A 94 -7.29 5.73 9.43
N GLY A 95 -8.25 5.75 10.33
CA GLY A 95 -8.93 6.97 10.70
C GLY A 95 -9.83 6.79 11.90
N SER A 96 -10.29 7.92 12.41
CA SER A 96 -11.24 7.97 13.52
C SER A 96 -12.27 9.06 13.28
N ALA A 97 -13.51 8.79 13.66
CA ALA A 97 -14.62 9.71 13.55
C ALA A 97 -15.28 9.94 14.91
N ARG A 98 -15.88 11.13 15.09
CA ARG A 98 -16.64 11.49 16.30
C ARG A 98 -18.06 11.91 15.96
N LEU A 99 -19.01 11.38 16.72
CA LEU A 99 -20.44 11.61 16.51
C LEU A 99 -21.08 12.75 17.32
N GLY A 100 -20.42 13.30 18.35
CA GLY A 100 -21.06 14.26 19.26
C GLY A 100 -20.11 15.08 20.12
N ASP A 101 -20.67 16.11 20.76
CA ASP A 101 -19.99 17.00 21.71
C ASP A 101 -19.61 16.26 23.01
N PHE A 102 -18.57 16.77 23.68
CA PHE A 102 -17.80 16.17 24.78
C PHE A 102 -18.54 15.93 26.11
N ASN A 103 -19.73 15.34 26.11
CA ASN A 103 -20.37 14.91 27.36
C ASN A 103 -21.14 13.61 27.18
N ASP A 104 -20.40 12.50 27.15
CA ASP A 104 -20.74 11.33 27.95
C ASP A 104 -19.52 10.41 28.02
N ASN A 105 -19.17 9.99 29.23
CA ASN A 105 -18.04 9.10 29.53
C ASN A 105 -18.03 7.89 28.57
N TRP A 106 -17.03 7.80 27.68
CA TRP A 106 -16.84 6.76 26.64
C TRP A 106 -17.49 7.00 25.25
N THR A 107 -17.60 8.26 24.79
CA THR A 107 -18.08 8.58 23.42
C THR A 107 -17.35 7.76 22.34
N THR A 108 -18.13 6.95 21.62
CA THR A 108 -17.77 5.90 20.68
C THR A 108 -16.73 6.36 19.66
N ILE A 109 -15.49 5.86 19.74
CA ILE A 109 -14.56 5.93 18.62
C ILE A 109 -15.15 5.05 17.53
N ILE A 110 -15.54 5.68 16.44
CA ILE A 110 -16.14 5.02 15.28
C ILE A 110 -15.04 4.68 14.30
N GLY A 111 -14.98 3.39 13.95
CA GLY A 111 -14.05 2.89 12.95
C GLY A 111 -14.35 3.54 11.61
N ILE A 112 -13.30 4.01 10.95
CA ILE A 112 -13.40 4.36 9.54
C ILE A 112 -12.85 3.18 8.75
N ASP A 113 -13.75 2.54 8.01
CA ASP A 113 -13.43 1.36 7.22
C ASP A 113 -13.50 1.69 5.72
N ARG A 114 -12.81 0.87 4.94
CA ARG A 114 -12.94 0.91 3.48
C ARG A 114 -14.34 0.43 3.11
N HIS A 115 -15.01 1.14 2.19
CA HIS A 115 -16.30 0.68 1.69
C HIS A 115 -16.13 -0.61 0.86
N ALA A 116 -16.91 -1.64 1.20
CA ALA A 116 -16.95 -2.90 0.46
C ALA A 116 -17.66 -2.68 -0.89
N GLY A 117 -16.87 -2.53 -1.97
CA GLY A 117 -17.42 -2.39 -3.32
C GLY A 117 -16.79 -1.34 -4.23
N TYR A 118 -15.47 -1.16 -4.21
CA TYR A 118 -14.71 -0.47 -5.29
C TYR A 118 -14.79 1.06 -5.33
N GLY A 119 -14.32 1.72 -4.27
CA GLY A 119 -13.91 3.12 -4.34
C GLY A 119 -12.40 3.33 -4.36
N LEU A 120 -11.58 2.30 -4.61
CA LEU A 120 -10.13 2.43 -4.61
C LEU A 120 -9.64 2.85 -5.99
N ALA A 121 -9.19 4.08 -6.11
CA ALA A 121 -8.57 4.61 -7.31
C ALA A 121 -7.32 5.39 -6.94
N THR A 122 -6.44 5.58 -7.91
CA THR A 122 -5.31 6.49 -7.74
C THR A 122 -5.76 7.93 -7.54
N THR A 123 -7.02 8.27 -7.84
CA THR A 123 -7.56 9.63 -7.75
C THR A 123 -8.52 9.84 -6.58
N HIS A 124 -9.04 8.78 -5.98
CA HIS A 124 -9.98 8.89 -4.85
C HIS A 124 -10.06 7.62 -4.01
N VAL A 125 -10.58 7.77 -2.79
CA VAL A 125 -11.03 6.67 -1.93
C VAL A 125 -12.45 6.92 -1.42
N ASP A 126 -13.29 5.89 -1.47
CA ASP A 126 -14.56 5.89 -0.74
C ASP A 126 -14.40 5.25 0.64
N ILE A 127 -14.78 6.01 1.67
CA ILE A 127 -14.67 5.63 3.08
C ILE A 127 -16.05 5.52 3.73
N ASN A 128 -16.15 4.60 4.68
CA ASN A 128 -17.31 4.43 5.54
C ASN A 128 -16.97 4.81 6.97
N VAL A 129 -17.85 5.56 7.59
CA VAL A 129 -17.84 5.88 9.00
C VAL A 129 -18.95 5.06 9.67
N THR A 130 -18.57 4.00 10.39
CA THR A 130 -19.50 3.00 10.95
C THR A 130 -19.22 2.70 12.41
N SER A 131 -20.27 2.65 13.24
CA SER A 131 -20.15 2.42 14.69
C SER A 131 -19.30 1.19 15.01
N GLY A 132 -18.24 1.41 15.79
CA GLY A 132 -17.48 0.35 16.44
C GLY A 132 -18.32 -0.26 17.56
N ASN A 133 -18.21 -1.56 17.79
CA ASN A 133 -18.99 -2.25 18.81
C ASN A 133 -18.60 -1.73 20.20
N GLY A 134 -19.47 -0.95 20.85
CA GLY A 134 -19.18 -0.34 22.15
C GLY A 134 -20.25 0.65 22.61
N GLY A 135 -21.43 0.14 22.95
CA GLY A 135 -22.50 0.90 23.63
C GLY A 135 -23.70 1.25 22.74
N SER A 136 -24.86 0.68 23.09
CA SER A 136 -26.27 1.00 22.73
C SER A 136 -26.67 1.26 21.26
N THR A 137 -25.75 1.28 20.30
CA THR A 137 -26.05 1.41 18.86
C THR A 137 -25.68 0.14 18.12
N ALA A 138 -26.48 -0.24 17.13
CA ALA A 138 -26.22 -1.43 16.32
C ALA A 138 -24.89 -1.27 15.59
N ALA A 139 -24.00 -2.27 15.72
CA ALA A 139 -22.72 -2.31 15.03
C ALA A 139 -22.93 -2.28 13.51
N GLY A 140 -22.11 -1.48 12.81
CA GLY A 140 -22.16 -1.40 11.34
C GLY A 140 -23.21 -0.44 10.76
N VAL A 141 -23.89 0.36 11.60
CA VAL A 141 -24.76 1.43 11.10
C VAL A 141 -23.90 2.64 10.69
N ALA A 142 -24.21 3.22 9.54
CA ALA A 142 -23.51 4.38 8.99
C ALA A 142 -24.05 5.69 9.59
N TYR A 143 -23.14 6.57 10.01
CA TYR A 143 -23.47 7.84 10.66
C TYR A 143 -22.68 9.00 10.06
N ASP A 144 -23.29 10.19 10.02
CA ASP A 144 -22.57 11.41 9.70
C ASP A 144 -21.87 11.93 10.97
N PRO A 145 -20.52 11.94 11.02
CA PRO A 145 -19.80 12.45 12.18
C PRO A 145 -19.81 13.99 12.19
N LEU A 146 -19.56 14.60 13.36
CA LEU A 146 -19.26 16.04 13.44
C LEU A 146 -17.91 16.35 12.81
N TYR A 147 -16.96 15.43 12.99
CA TYR A 147 -15.67 15.47 12.32
C TYR A 147 -15.06 14.08 12.23
N PHE A 148 -14.17 13.89 11.27
CA PHE A 148 -13.32 12.73 11.19
C PHE A 148 -11.92 13.07 10.70
N SER A 149 -10.98 12.20 11.01
CA SER A 149 -9.59 12.31 10.55
C SER A 149 -9.13 10.99 9.99
N PHE A 150 -8.27 11.03 8.98
CA PHE A 150 -7.71 9.84 8.38
C PHE A 150 -6.31 10.06 7.82
N GLU A 151 -5.63 8.94 7.64
CA GLU A 151 -4.31 8.83 7.02
C GLU A 151 -4.32 7.68 6.01
N ILE A 152 -3.66 7.92 4.88
CA ILE A 152 -3.47 6.96 3.79
C ILE A 152 -1.98 6.79 3.56
N TRP A 153 -1.53 5.54 3.50
CA TRP A 153 -0.14 5.17 3.23
C TRP A 153 -0.07 4.13 2.11
N ASP A 154 1.10 3.99 1.48
CA ASP A 154 1.33 2.91 0.52
C ASP A 154 1.17 1.54 1.19
N ALA A 155 0.27 0.69 0.68
CA ALA A 155 -0.01 -0.62 1.29
C ALA A 155 1.20 -1.57 1.20
N ALA A 156 2.19 -1.29 0.36
CA ALA A 156 3.43 -2.06 0.31
C ALA A 156 4.21 -2.05 1.63
N GLN A 157 3.85 -1.21 2.60
CA GLN A 157 4.64 -0.98 3.82
C GLN A 157 3.78 -0.84 5.09
N GLN A 158 2.78 -1.70 5.29
CA GLN A 158 2.19 -1.88 6.62
C GLN A 158 3.20 -2.62 7.54
N THR A 159 4.31 -1.95 7.90
CA THR A 159 5.24 -2.41 8.93
C THR A 159 4.74 -1.92 10.28
N GLY A 160 3.60 -2.44 10.72
CA GLY A 160 3.00 -2.14 12.00
C GLY A 160 2.21 -3.34 12.48
N GLY A 161 2.89 -4.25 13.20
CA GLY A 161 2.29 -5.41 13.84
C GLY A 161 2.12 -6.64 12.93
N GLY A 162 3.22 -7.30 12.58
CA GLY A 162 3.21 -8.56 11.81
C GLY A 162 3.59 -8.33 10.35
N GLY A 163 4.89 -8.39 10.05
CA GLY A 163 5.42 -8.15 8.71
C GLY A 163 4.82 -9.08 7.67
N VAL A 164 4.11 -8.51 6.69
CA VAL A 164 3.87 -9.15 5.40
C VAL A 164 4.59 -8.32 4.34
N SER A 165 5.91 -8.41 4.36
CA SER A 165 6.78 -7.83 3.35
C SER A 165 7.11 -8.90 2.30
N GLY A 166 6.54 -8.77 1.10
CA GLY A 166 6.97 -9.53 -0.09
C GLY A 166 6.21 -10.82 -0.41
N GLY A 167 4.95 -10.72 -0.84
CA GLY A 167 4.29 -11.81 -1.56
C GLY A 167 4.96 -12.12 -2.91
N HIS A 168 4.66 -13.28 -3.49
CA HIS A 168 5.05 -13.64 -4.86
C HIS A 168 4.02 -13.05 -5.84
N SER A 169 4.47 -12.27 -6.83
CA SER A 169 3.61 -11.62 -7.83
C SER A 169 4.28 -11.56 -9.20
N THR A 170 3.48 -11.60 -10.26
CA THR A 170 3.95 -11.41 -11.64
C THR A 170 4.26 -9.94 -11.98
N THR A 171 3.80 -9.03 -11.13
CA THR A 171 4.22 -7.63 -11.12
C THR A 171 5.40 -7.47 -10.18
N GLU A 172 6.34 -6.59 -10.51
CA GLU A 172 7.45 -6.25 -9.61
C GLU A 172 6.93 -5.71 -8.28
N GLN A 173 7.48 -6.19 -7.17
CA GLN A 173 7.15 -5.75 -5.81
C GLN A 173 8.43 -5.44 -5.03
N ALA A 174 8.41 -4.39 -4.20
CA ALA A 174 9.42 -4.22 -3.17
C ALA A 174 9.25 -5.33 -2.12
N THR A 175 10.34 -5.95 -1.67
CA THR A 175 10.26 -7.02 -0.66
C THR A 175 10.21 -6.50 0.77
N GLY A 176 10.39 -5.18 0.96
CA GLY A 176 10.59 -4.56 2.28
C GLY A 176 11.97 -4.84 2.90
N GLN A 177 12.85 -5.54 2.19
CA GLN A 177 14.23 -5.79 2.60
C GLN A 177 15.19 -4.89 1.83
N THR A 178 16.37 -4.65 2.42
CA THR A 178 17.48 -3.95 1.79
C THR A 178 18.68 -4.88 1.60
N TRP A 179 19.48 -4.61 0.58
CA TRP A 179 20.76 -5.28 0.37
C TRP A 179 21.83 -4.66 1.27
N ILE A 180 23.02 -5.29 1.35
CA ILE A 180 24.13 -4.84 2.21
C ILE A 180 24.66 -3.44 1.89
N ASP A 181 24.34 -2.90 0.70
CA ASP A 181 24.66 -1.54 0.28
C ASP A 181 23.52 -0.53 0.58
N GLY A 182 22.49 -0.96 1.30
CA GLY A 182 21.32 -0.15 1.67
C GLY A 182 20.25 -0.02 0.57
N LYS A 183 20.49 -0.55 -0.64
CA LYS A 183 19.50 -0.48 -1.73
C LYS A 183 18.30 -1.39 -1.45
N ALA A 184 17.10 -0.95 -1.85
CA ALA A 184 15.90 -1.76 -1.75
C ALA A 184 15.99 -3.02 -2.65
N ILE A 185 15.48 -4.15 -2.14
CA ILE A 185 15.35 -5.39 -2.88
C ILE A 185 13.95 -5.48 -3.49
N TYR A 186 13.90 -5.78 -4.77
CA TYR A 186 12.69 -6.01 -5.54
C TYR A 186 12.57 -7.49 -5.91
N ARG A 187 11.35 -7.99 -6.00
CA ARG A 187 11.03 -9.35 -6.45
C ARG A 187 10.03 -9.31 -7.61
N LYS A 188 10.22 -10.18 -8.61
CA LYS A 188 9.23 -10.45 -9.67
C LYS A 188 9.18 -11.94 -9.96
N VAL A 189 7.97 -12.49 -10.10
CA VAL A 189 7.75 -13.86 -10.59
C VAL A 189 7.46 -13.81 -12.08
N VAL A 190 8.08 -14.69 -12.85
CA VAL A 190 7.83 -14.81 -14.29
C VAL A 190 7.32 -16.21 -14.55
N ASP A 191 6.13 -16.30 -15.14
CA ASP A 191 5.62 -17.54 -15.71
C ASP A 191 6.45 -17.87 -16.94
N VAL A 192 7.12 -19.02 -16.92
CA VAL A 192 7.93 -19.48 -18.05
C VAL A 192 7.22 -20.54 -18.87
N GLY A 193 5.99 -20.92 -18.50
CA GLY A 193 5.19 -21.95 -19.18
C GLY A 193 5.90 -23.29 -19.26
N ALA A 194 5.58 -24.06 -20.30
CA ALA A 194 6.20 -25.35 -20.57
C ALA A 194 7.72 -25.22 -20.81
N LEU A 195 8.50 -26.12 -20.21
CA LEU A 195 9.95 -26.21 -20.41
C LEU A 195 10.29 -26.75 -21.82
N PRO A 196 11.49 -26.49 -22.35
CA PRO A 196 11.87 -26.96 -23.69
C PRO A 196 12.14 -28.48 -23.75
N ASN A 197 12.04 -29.05 -24.96
CA ASN A 197 12.56 -30.39 -25.26
C ASN A 197 14.00 -30.30 -25.76
N THR A 198 14.96 -30.68 -24.91
CA THR A 198 16.40 -30.82 -25.26
C THR A 198 16.96 -29.62 -26.03
N THR A 199 16.55 -28.41 -25.65
CA THR A 199 16.95 -27.16 -26.31
C THR A 199 16.96 -26.00 -25.31
N THR A 200 17.21 -24.78 -25.79
CA THR A 200 17.13 -23.55 -25.01
C THR A 200 15.85 -22.79 -25.34
N LYS A 201 15.09 -22.42 -24.31
CA LYS A 201 13.96 -21.51 -24.37
C LYS A 201 14.35 -20.18 -23.76
N THR A 202 13.91 -19.09 -24.38
CA THR A 202 14.09 -17.72 -23.89
C THR A 202 12.73 -17.11 -23.56
N VAL A 203 12.62 -16.48 -22.39
CA VAL A 203 11.41 -15.80 -21.92
C VAL A 203 11.79 -14.40 -21.44
N ALA A 204 11.15 -13.36 -21.98
CA ALA A 204 11.43 -11.99 -21.55
C ALA A 204 11.02 -11.78 -20.09
N HIS A 205 11.92 -11.25 -19.25
CA HIS A 205 11.61 -11.00 -17.84
C HIS A 205 10.89 -9.66 -17.60
N GLY A 206 11.03 -8.70 -18.52
CA GLY A 206 10.37 -7.39 -18.45
C GLY A 206 10.77 -6.53 -17.24
N VAL A 207 11.91 -6.81 -16.60
CA VAL A 207 12.53 -5.96 -15.58
C VAL A 207 13.49 -4.98 -16.25
N THR A 208 13.48 -3.72 -15.81
CA THR A 208 14.39 -2.66 -16.28
C THR A 208 15.13 -2.01 -15.12
N GLY A 209 16.26 -1.35 -15.40
CA GLY A 209 17.02 -0.60 -14.40
C GLY A 209 17.70 -1.46 -13.33
N VAL A 210 18.02 -2.73 -13.65
CA VAL A 210 18.70 -3.63 -12.71
C VAL A 210 20.12 -3.13 -12.45
N SER A 211 20.44 -2.87 -11.19
CA SER A 211 21.81 -2.59 -10.74
C SER A 211 22.54 -3.88 -10.41
N LYS A 212 21.86 -4.84 -9.77
CA LYS A 212 22.45 -6.13 -9.40
C LYS A 212 21.37 -7.21 -9.31
N TRP A 213 21.62 -8.36 -9.93
CA TRP A 213 20.85 -9.58 -9.68
C TRP A 213 21.32 -10.21 -8.37
N LEU A 214 20.38 -10.49 -7.47
CA LEU A 214 20.67 -11.11 -6.17
C LEU A 214 20.35 -12.60 -6.18
N SER A 215 19.23 -12.98 -6.79
CA SER A 215 18.80 -14.39 -6.90
C SER A 215 17.94 -14.60 -8.14
N HIS A 216 18.11 -15.75 -8.79
CA HIS A 216 17.20 -16.28 -9.79
C HIS A 216 17.02 -17.77 -9.52
N ARG A 217 15.80 -18.14 -9.13
CA ARG A 217 15.45 -19.51 -8.72
C ARG A 217 14.05 -19.82 -9.19
N GLY A 218 13.69 -21.08 -9.32
CA GLY A 218 12.34 -21.44 -9.71
C GLY A 218 12.00 -22.88 -9.44
N HIS A 219 10.82 -23.26 -9.90
CA HIS A 219 10.34 -24.63 -9.88
C HIS A 219 9.48 -24.89 -11.11
N ALA A 220 9.43 -26.15 -11.52
CA ALA A 220 8.48 -26.62 -12.53
C ALA A 220 7.81 -27.89 -12.06
N GLN A 221 6.57 -28.11 -12.49
CA GLN A 221 5.76 -29.25 -12.12
C GLN A 221 5.15 -29.89 -13.37
N ALA A 222 5.12 -31.22 -13.40
CA ALA A 222 4.40 -31.99 -14.40
C ALA A 222 2.96 -32.30 -13.94
N ALA A 223 2.10 -32.71 -14.87
CA ALA A 223 0.69 -33.01 -14.58
C ALA A 223 0.49 -34.15 -13.57
N ASP A 224 1.49 -35.03 -13.42
CA ASP A 224 1.50 -36.12 -12.43
C ASP A 224 1.88 -35.65 -11.01
N GLY A 225 2.16 -34.35 -10.82
CA GLY A 225 2.53 -33.75 -9.54
C GLY A 225 4.05 -33.71 -9.29
N THR A 226 4.86 -34.36 -10.12
CA THR A 226 6.33 -34.36 -9.99
C THR A 226 6.87 -32.95 -10.12
N ALA A 227 7.63 -32.49 -9.11
CA ALA A 227 8.22 -31.15 -9.09
C ALA A 227 9.75 -31.19 -9.23
N LEU A 228 10.30 -30.23 -9.97
CA LEU A 228 11.73 -30.02 -10.16
C LEU A 228 12.11 -28.61 -9.71
N ASN A 229 13.28 -28.49 -9.08
CA ASN A 229 13.91 -27.19 -8.84
C ASN A 229 14.54 -26.66 -10.14
N LEU A 230 14.55 -25.32 -10.30
CA LEU A 230 15.23 -24.63 -11.39
C LEU A 230 16.27 -23.65 -10.80
N PRO A 231 17.56 -23.75 -11.17
CA PRO A 231 18.15 -24.79 -12.01
C PRO A 231 18.17 -26.17 -11.32
N LEU A 232 18.39 -27.22 -12.11
CA LEU A 232 18.60 -28.58 -11.63
C LEU A 232 20.01 -29.04 -12.05
N GLY A 233 20.90 -29.21 -11.07
CA GLY A 233 22.18 -29.87 -11.29
C GLY A 233 22.06 -31.37 -11.08
N ASP A 234 22.51 -32.17 -12.05
CA ASP A 234 22.49 -33.63 -11.99
C ASP A 234 23.84 -34.20 -12.46
N SER A 235 24.25 -35.35 -11.92
CA SER A 235 25.49 -36.03 -12.33
C SER A 235 25.40 -36.54 -13.76
N ALA A 236 24.20 -36.84 -14.25
CA ALA A 236 23.93 -37.05 -15.66
C ALA A 236 23.65 -35.71 -16.35
N ALA A 237 24.54 -35.32 -17.26
CA ALA A 237 24.40 -34.07 -18.02
C ALA A 237 23.06 -33.96 -18.76
N GLY A 238 22.48 -35.08 -19.22
CA GLY A 238 21.17 -35.12 -19.86
C GLY A 238 19.99 -34.84 -18.90
N ALA A 239 20.13 -35.07 -17.61
CA ALA A 239 19.07 -34.79 -16.64
C ALA A 239 19.09 -33.33 -16.14
N SER A 240 20.21 -32.62 -16.32
CA SER A 240 20.43 -31.26 -15.85
C SER A 240 19.56 -30.21 -16.57
N ILE A 241 19.21 -29.15 -15.84
CA ILE A 241 18.50 -27.97 -16.34
C ILE A 241 19.30 -26.72 -15.99
N GLY A 242 19.76 -26.00 -17.02
CA GLY A 242 20.43 -24.71 -16.87
C GLY A 242 19.45 -23.56 -16.79
N LEU A 243 19.73 -22.59 -15.93
CA LEU A 243 19.00 -21.33 -15.77
C LEU A 243 20.01 -20.18 -15.71
N TRP A 244 19.86 -19.18 -16.57
CA TRP A 244 20.65 -17.96 -16.51
C TRP A 244 19.86 -16.76 -17.01
N LEU A 245 20.31 -15.56 -16.63
CA LEU A 245 19.72 -14.30 -17.05
C LEU A 245 20.66 -13.58 -18.02
N ASP A 246 20.08 -12.92 -19.02
CA ASP A 246 20.75 -11.86 -19.76
C ASP A 246 20.14 -10.49 -19.39
N ALA A 247 20.40 -9.45 -20.18
CA ALA A 247 19.89 -8.10 -19.91
C ALA A 247 18.35 -7.98 -20.03
N THR A 248 17.71 -8.91 -20.75
CA THR A 248 16.29 -8.84 -21.15
C THR A 248 15.51 -10.13 -20.92
N ASN A 249 16.18 -11.28 -20.86
CA ASN A 249 15.56 -12.60 -20.85
C ASN A 249 16.04 -13.50 -19.71
N ILE A 250 15.15 -14.40 -19.34
CA ILE A 250 15.44 -15.66 -18.67
C ILE A 250 15.70 -16.71 -19.75
N ASN A 251 16.80 -17.43 -19.60
CA ASN A 251 17.19 -18.50 -20.50
C ASN A 251 17.14 -19.84 -19.74
N ILE A 252 16.42 -20.81 -20.30
CA ILE A 252 16.26 -22.15 -19.72
C ILE A 252 16.74 -23.18 -20.73
N ARG A 253 17.70 -24.02 -20.35
CA ARG A 253 18.21 -25.12 -21.18
C ARG A 253 17.93 -26.46 -20.53
N THR A 254 17.36 -27.39 -21.28
CA THR A 254 17.12 -28.76 -20.82
C THR A 254 18.05 -29.73 -21.55
N GLY A 255 18.59 -30.71 -20.81
CA GLY A 255 19.41 -31.80 -21.37
C GLY A 255 18.59 -33.00 -21.88
N ALA A 256 17.29 -33.02 -21.58
CA ALA A 256 16.33 -34.05 -21.96
C ALA A 256 14.97 -33.41 -22.26
N ASP A 257 14.02 -34.21 -22.73
CA ASP A 257 12.65 -33.74 -22.89
C ASP A 257 12.01 -33.41 -21.53
N ARG A 258 11.66 -32.14 -21.34
CA ARG A 258 10.94 -31.64 -20.17
C ARG A 258 9.67 -30.91 -20.57
N SER A 259 9.17 -31.06 -21.80
CA SER A 259 7.99 -30.31 -22.27
C SER A 259 6.71 -30.62 -21.50
N GLY A 260 6.68 -31.72 -20.75
CA GLY A 260 5.60 -32.05 -19.81
C GLY A 260 5.62 -31.26 -18.50
N TYR A 261 6.64 -30.45 -18.22
CA TYR A 261 6.75 -29.63 -17.03
C TYR A 261 6.49 -28.15 -17.36
N SER A 262 5.75 -27.45 -16.50
CA SER A 262 5.58 -26.00 -16.56
C SER A 262 5.95 -25.33 -15.25
N GLY A 263 6.45 -24.09 -15.28
CA GLY A 263 7.01 -23.50 -14.07
C GLY A 263 7.07 -21.99 -14.00
N PHE A 264 7.61 -21.52 -12.87
CA PHE A 264 7.80 -20.12 -12.56
C PHE A 264 9.26 -19.86 -12.14
N ILE A 265 9.77 -18.68 -12.51
CA ILE A 265 11.07 -18.18 -12.06
C ILE A 265 10.86 -16.95 -11.19
N ILE A 266 11.48 -16.94 -10.01
CA ILE A 266 11.49 -15.86 -9.04
C ILE A 266 12.82 -15.12 -9.19
N LEU A 267 12.72 -13.82 -9.48
CA LEU A 267 13.84 -12.92 -9.63
C LEU A 267 13.90 -11.98 -8.44
N GLU A 268 15.07 -11.83 -7.82
CA GLU A 268 15.36 -10.81 -6.80
C GLU A 268 16.56 -9.96 -7.23
N TYR A 269 16.42 -8.63 -7.13
CA TYR A 269 17.39 -7.67 -7.65
C TYR A 269 17.31 -6.32 -6.94
N THR A 270 18.38 -5.53 -7.07
CA THR A 270 18.38 -4.10 -6.73
C THR A 270 18.33 -3.25 -8.00
N LYS A 271 17.84 -2.01 -7.87
CA LYS A 271 17.80 -1.04 -8.98
C LYS A 271 18.90 0.03 -8.87
N THR A 272 19.18 0.68 -10.00
CA THR A 272 20.13 1.79 -10.08
C THR A 272 19.64 2.99 -9.32
#